data_AF-A0A554KE13-F1
#
_entry.id   AF-A0A554KE13-F1
#
_cell.length_a   1.000
_cell.length_b   1.000
_cell.length_c   1.000
_cell.angle_alpha   90.00
_cell.angle_beta   90.00
_cell.angle_gamma   90.00
#
_symmetry.space_group_name_H-M   'P 1'
#
loop_
_entity.id
_entity.type
_entity.pdbx_description
1 polymer ?
#
loop_
_entity_poly.entity_id
_entity_poly.type
_entity_poly.pdbx_seq_one_letter_code
_entity_poly.pdbx_strand_id
1 'polypeptide(L)'
;LLIEDQSSTRIVTIENAGTANSLYIKSTGNVGIGTTGALEKLDVDRGATHGVTALFQSGDAQRFQVRLGSHTTSAQPFVQAWRGGTVNAAQSLLLNPDGGNVGIGTTGPLTKLHVAAGGSPEISIEGTDAPGRRWSLQTDSAGSFQIIDRTAGLNRMFFTTAGNVGIGTTNPGNNWPVSNSETKLDVNGEIRGKKVFNAVYAP
;
A
#
# COMPACT_ATOMS: atom_id res chain seq x y z
N LEU A 1 -33.12 -25.69 19.19
CA LEU A 1 -31.89 -26.52 19.19
C LEU A 1 -31.32 -26.46 20.60
N LEU A 2 -31.50 -27.53 21.39
CA LEU A 2 -30.81 -27.69 22.67
C LEU A 2 -29.40 -28.18 22.32
N ILE A 3 -28.39 -27.35 22.56
CA ILE A 3 -26.99 -27.80 22.57
C ILE A 3 -26.66 -28.00 24.05
N GLU A 4 -26.90 -29.22 24.55
CA GLU A 4 -26.39 -29.61 25.86
C GLU A 4 -24.97 -30.13 25.70
N ASP A 5 -24.00 -29.31 26.11
CA ASP A 5 -22.61 -29.72 26.26
C ASP A 5 -22.45 -30.43 27.61
N GLN A 6 -22.19 -31.73 27.57
CA GLN A 6 -21.97 -32.58 28.75
C GLN A 6 -20.49 -32.64 29.17
N SER A 7 -19.61 -31.87 28.52
CA SER A 7 -18.19 -31.79 28.87
C SER A 7 -17.93 -30.73 29.95
N SER A 8 -16.89 -30.92 30.76
CA SER A 8 -16.50 -29.97 31.82
C SER A 8 -15.88 -28.67 31.27
N THR A 9 -15.65 -28.59 29.96
CA THR A 9 -15.07 -27.46 29.24
C THR A 9 -16.05 -27.02 28.17
N ARG A 10 -16.68 -25.86 28.34
CA ARG A 10 -17.63 -25.33 27.35
C ARG A 10 -16.98 -25.27 25.96
N ILE A 11 -17.42 -26.11 25.03
CA ILE A 11 -16.83 -26.23 23.69
C ILE A 11 -17.30 -25.06 22.80
N VAL A 12 -18.52 -24.57 23.02
CA VAL A 12 -19.07 -23.40 22.31
C VAL A 12 -19.87 -22.56 23.31
N THR A 13 -19.55 -21.27 23.40
CA THR A 13 -20.33 -20.30 24.17
C THR A 13 -20.77 -19.18 23.23
N ILE A 14 -22.08 -18.95 23.13
CA ILE A 14 -22.68 -17.82 22.42
C ILE A 14 -23.42 -17.00 23.46
N GLU A 15 -22.83 -15.88 23.89
CA GLU A 15 -23.44 -15.00 24.88
C GLU A 15 -24.34 -13.97 24.18
N ASN A 16 -25.57 -13.81 24.68
CA ASN A 16 -26.52 -12.83 24.19
C ASN A 16 -26.25 -11.47 24.87
N ALA A 17 -25.25 -10.72 24.39
CA ALA A 17 -24.79 -9.49 25.05
C ALA A 17 -24.86 -8.22 24.18
N GLY A 18 -25.66 -8.20 23.11
CA GLY A 18 -25.81 -7.00 22.26
C GLY A 18 -27.04 -7.01 21.34
N THR A 19 -27.34 -5.86 20.75
CA THR A 19 -28.51 -5.58 19.88
C THR A 19 -28.51 -6.31 18.52
N ALA A 20 -27.54 -7.19 18.25
CA ALA A 20 -27.43 -8.00 17.04
C ALA A 20 -27.04 -9.45 17.39
N ASN A 21 -27.29 -10.40 16.48
CA ASN A 21 -26.92 -11.80 16.69
C ASN A 21 -25.40 -11.95 16.88
N SER A 22 -24.98 -12.50 18.02
CA SER A 22 -23.56 -12.77 18.30
C SER A 22 -22.94 -13.76 17.30
N LEU A 23 -23.72 -14.74 16.83
CA LEU A 23 -23.36 -15.69 15.78
C LEU A 23 -24.62 -16.12 15.04
N TYR A 24 -24.60 -16.08 13.71
CA TYR A 24 -25.71 -16.48 12.85
C TYR A 24 -25.23 -17.39 11.72
N ILE A 25 -25.77 -18.61 11.62
CA ILE A 25 -25.44 -19.53 10.53
C ILE A 25 -26.65 -19.58 9.59
N LYS A 26 -26.46 -19.10 8.36
CA LYS A 26 -27.48 -19.16 7.30
C LYS A 26 -27.66 -20.60 6.85
N SER A 27 -28.86 -20.92 6.35
CA SER A 27 -29.12 -22.20 5.67
C SER A 27 -28.23 -22.40 4.44
N THR A 28 -27.66 -21.33 3.88
CA THR A 28 -26.66 -21.35 2.80
C THR A 28 -25.24 -21.71 3.27
N GLY A 29 -25.05 -21.92 4.58
CA GLY A 29 -23.76 -22.23 5.19
C GLY A 29 -22.85 -21.03 5.41
N ASN A 30 -23.34 -19.81 5.22
CA ASN A 30 -22.58 -18.59 5.56
C ASN A 30 -22.73 -18.28 7.05
N VAL A 31 -21.65 -17.78 7.66
CA VAL A 31 -21.59 -17.42 9.08
C VAL A 31 -21.51 -15.91 9.22
N GLY A 32 -22.48 -15.32 9.90
CA GLY A 32 -22.49 -13.92 10.32
C GLY A 32 -22.11 -13.79 11.80
N ILE A 33 -21.27 -12.80 12.13
CA ILE A 33 -21.00 -12.38 13.51
C ILE A 33 -21.39 -10.91 13.57
N GLY A 34 -22.39 -10.57 14.40
CA GLY A 34 -22.96 -9.21 14.44
C GLY A 34 -23.89 -8.87 13.28
N THR A 35 -24.15 -9.81 12.36
CA THR A 35 -25.07 -9.63 11.22
C THR A 35 -25.87 -10.90 10.92
N THR A 36 -27.11 -10.73 10.45
CA THR A 36 -27.92 -11.81 9.84
C THR A 36 -27.84 -11.83 8.32
N GLY A 37 -27.32 -10.74 7.73
CA GLY A 37 -27.27 -10.49 6.30
C GLY A 37 -26.04 -11.08 5.59
N ALA A 38 -25.30 -12.00 6.22
CA ALA A 38 -23.98 -12.44 5.76
C ALA A 38 -23.89 -12.65 4.23
N LEU A 39 -23.07 -11.82 3.58
CA LEU A 39 -22.89 -11.80 2.12
C LEU A 39 -21.94 -12.91 1.65
N GLU A 40 -20.88 -13.16 2.43
CA GLU A 40 -19.85 -14.16 2.16
C GLU A 40 -19.84 -15.27 3.21
N LYS A 41 -18.97 -16.26 3.03
CA LYS A 41 -18.87 -17.41 3.94
C LYS A 41 -18.63 -17.03 5.39
N LEU A 42 -17.87 -15.96 5.62
CA LEU A 42 -17.71 -15.31 6.91
C LEU A 42 -17.96 -13.82 6.72
N ASP A 43 -18.93 -13.29 7.45
CA ASP A 43 -19.25 -11.86 7.49
C ASP A 43 -19.23 -11.40 8.94
N VAL A 44 -18.38 -10.43 9.25
CA VAL A 44 -18.20 -9.90 10.61
C VAL A 44 -18.53 -8.43 10.57
N ASP A 45 -19.69 -8.09 11.14
CA ASP A 45 -20.18 -6.72 11.21
C ASP A 45 -20.08 -6.19 12.64
N ARG A 46 -19.34 -5.10 12.81
CA ARG A 46 -19.19 -4.39 14.07
C ARG A 46 -20.34 -3.41 14.34
N GLY A 47 -21.19 -3.16 13.35
CA GLY A 47 -22.25 -2.15 13.37
C GLY A 47 -21.74 -0.74 13.04
N ALA A 48 -22.53 0.28 13.41
CA ALA A 48 -22.34 1.66 12.98
C ALA A 48 -21.08 2.39 13.53
N THR A 49 -20.24 1.72 14.34
CA THR A 49 -19.06 2.34 14.95
C THR A 49 -17.76 1.83 14.34
N HIS A 50 -16.88 2.75 13.98
CA HIS A 50 -15.55 2.43 13.47
C HIS A 50 -14.61 1.90 14.55
N GLY A 51 -13.67 1.04 14.15
CA GLY A 51 -12.69 0.44 15.03
C GLY A 51 -12.33 -0.99 14.62
N VAL A 52 -11.71 -1.72 15.55
CA VAL A 52 -11.30 -3.11 15.34
C VAL A 52 -12.53 -4.01 15.24
N THR A 53 -12.71 -4.64 14.07
CA THR A 53 -13.79 -5.59 13.76
C THR A 53 -13.35 -7.03 14.04
N ALA A 54 -12.11 -7.37 13.69
CA ALA A 54 -11.50 -8.66 14.05
C ALA A 54 -10.12 -8.45 14.69
N LEU A 55 -9.83 -9.24 15.73
CA LEU A 55 -8.60 -9.18 16.51
C LEU A 55 -8.00 -10.58 16.63
N PHE A 56 -6.78 -10.74 16.13
CA PHE A 56 -5.93 -11.88 16.42
C PHE A 56 -4.90 -11.43 17.44
N GLN A 57 -4.78 -12.14 18.56
CA GLN A 57 -4.00 -11.70 19.72
C GLN A 57 -3.19 -12.88 20.30
N SER A 58 -1.93 -12.65 20.66
CA SER A 58 -1.17 -13.58 21.49
C SER A 58 -1.66 -13.56 22.95
N GLY A 59 -1.67 -14.72 23.60
CA GLY A 59 -2.13 -14.87 24.98
C GLY A 59 -1.07 -14.51 26.04
N ASP A 60 0.15 -14.23 25.62
CA ASP A 60 1.25 -13.84 26.52
C ASP A 60 1.08 -12.41 27.05
N ALA A 61 1.97 -12.01 27.97
CA ALA A 61 1.98 -10.67 28.56
C ALA A 61 2.27 -9.54 27.56
N GLN A 62 2.84 -9.86 26.39
CA GLN A 62 3.08 -8.88 25.33
C GLN A 62 1.82 -8.58 24.54
N ARG A 63 0.89 -9.55 24.38
CA ARG A 63 -0.38 -9.37 23.66
C ARG A 63 -0.16 -8.77 22.28
N PHE A 64 0.69 -9.39 21.46
CA PHE A 64 0.87 -8.96 20.06
C PHE A 64 -0.42 -9.21 19.28
N GLN A 65 -0.79 -8.25 18.44
CA GLN A 65 -2.07 -8.22 17.77
C GLN A 65 -1.93 -7.97 16.27
N VAL A 66 -2.76 -8.65 15.49
CA VAL A 66 -3.15 -8.22 14.15
C VAL A 66 -4.61 -7.78 14.22
N ARG A 67 -4.84 -6.53 13.87
CA ARG A 67 -6.17 -5.90 13.91
C ARG A 67 -6.66 -5.66 12.49
N LEU A 68 -7.92 -6.01 12.26
CA LEU A 68 -8.66 -5.70 11.05
C LEU A 68 -9.87 -4.86 11.42
N GLY A 69 -10.16 -3.81 10.67
CA GLY A 69 -11.28 -2.93 10.97
C GLY A 69 -11.25 -1.66 10.15
N SER A 70 -11.94 -0.63 10.64
CA SER A 70 -11.96 0.69 10.01
C SER A 70 -11.38 1.76 10.95
N HIS A 71 -10.64 2.69 10.37
CA HIS A 71 -10.02 3.79 11.09
C HIS A 71 -11.11 4.69 11.69
N THR A 72 -10.94 5.08 12.95
CA THR A 72 -12.02 5.69 13.74
C THR A 72 -12.48 7.04 13.22
N THR A 73 -11.64 7.76 12.48
CA THR A 73 -11.95 9.09 11.95
C THR A 73 -12.14 9.15 10.44
N SER A 74 -11.49 8.28 9.66
CA SER A 74 -11.56 8.32 8.19
C SER A 74 -12.46 7.24 7.61
N ALA A 75 -12.97 6.33 8.43
CA ALA A 75 -13.74 5.15 8.03
C ALA A 75 -13.01 4.21 7.05
N GLN A 76 -11.72 4.43 6.78
CA GLN A 76 -10.95 3.60 5.85
C GLN A 76 -10.58 2.25 6.48
N PRO A 77 -10.64 1.14 5.74
CA PRO A 77 -10.23 -0.16 6.25
C PRO A 77 -8.73 -0.19 6.55
N PHE A 78 -8.33 -1.00 7.53
CA PHE A 78 -6.92 -1.19 7.85
C PHE A 78 -6.59 -2.66 8.20
N VAL A 79 -5.31 -2.98 8.02
CA VAL A 79 -4.62 -4.11 8.64
C VAL A 79 -3.46 -3.51 9.44
N GLN A 80 -3.40 -3.78 10.74
CA GLN A 80 -2.39 -3.14 11.59
C GLN A 80 -1.85 -4.10 12.64
N ALA A 81 -0.52 -4.08 12.80
CA ALA A 81 0.16 -4.71 13.93
C ALA A 81 0.13 -3.79 15.16
N TRP A 82 -0.24 -4.34 16.32
CA TRP A 82 -0.40 -3.58 17.55
C TRP A 82 0.00 -4.39 18.78
N ARG A 83 0.31 -3.74 19.89
CA ARG A 83 0.53 -4.38 21.20
C ARG A 83 -0.56 -4.00 22.21
N GLY A 84 -1.35 -4.98 22.66
CA GLY A 84 -2.53 -4.76 23.50
C GLY A 84 -2.21 -4.14 24.87
N GLY A 85 -3.12 -3.32 25.41
CA GLY A 85 -3.02 -2.79 26.78
C GLY A 85 -1.99 -1.67 26.99
N THR A 86 -1.36 -1.16 25.93
CA THR A 86 -0.40 -0.05 25.98
C THR A 86 -0.87 1.11 25.10
N VAL A 87 -0.60 2.35 25.51
CA VAL A 87 -0.82 3.54 24.67
C VAL A 87 0.29 3.66 23.62
N ASN A 88 -0.03 4.14 22.41
CA ASN A 88 0.94 4.28 21.30
C ASN A 88 1.68 2.98 20.92
N ALA A 89 0.95 1.86 20.91
CA ALA A 89 1.54 0.54 20.80
C ALA A 89 1.57 -0.01 19.37
N ALA A 90 1.56 0.86 18.36
CA ALA A 90 1.73 0.47 16.97
C ALA A 90 3.03 -0.33 16.82
N GLN A 91 2.96 -1.44 16.09
CA GLN A 91 4.10 -2.33 15.83
C GLN A 91 4.42 -2.35 14.34
N SER A 92 5.59 -2.89 13.99
CA SER A 92 5.90 -3.20 12.60
C SER A 92 4.95 -4.29 12.09
N LEU A 93 4.31 -4.06 10.95
CA LEU A 93 3.57 -5.10 10.25
C LEU A 93 4.56 -5.88 9.38
N LEU A 94 4.72 -7.17 9.69
CA LEU A 94 5.49 -8.08 8.85
C LEU A 94 4.58 -8.67 7.78
N LEU A 95 5.02 -8.59 6.53
CA LEU A 95 4.38 -9.25 5.41
C LEU A 95 5.34 -10.29 4.87
N ASN A 96 4.92 -11.55 4.83
CA ASN A 96 5.71 -12.66 4.30
C ASN A 96 7.11 -12.81 4.97
N PRO A 97 7.20 -12.83 6.32
CA PRO A 97 8.49 -12.85 7.02
C PRO A 97 9.32 -14.11 6.71
N ASP A 98 8.66 -15.23 6.43
CA ASP A 98 9.29 -16.51 6.10
C ASP A 98 9.54 -16.69 4.59
N GLY A 99 9.34 -15.63 3.79
CA GLY A 99 9.47 -15.66 2.34
C GLY A 99 8.15 -15.46 1.59
N GLY A 100 8.23 -15.30 0.26
CA GLY A 100 7.14 -14.83 -0.60
C GLY A 100 7.31 -13.39 -1.06
N ASN A 101 6.33 -12.89 -1.83
CA ASN A 101 6.28 -11.55 -2.44
C ASN A 101 4.92 -10.90 -2.18
N VAL A 102 4.88 -9.57 -2.11
CA VAL A 102 3.64 -8.78 -2.00
C VAL A 102 3.30 -8.18 -3.36
N GLY A 103 2.16 -8.58 -3.92
CA GLY A 103 1.61 -8.02 -5.16
C GLY A 103 0.53 -6.99 -4.86
N ILE A 104 0.61 -5.81 -5.48
CA ILE A 104 -0.45 -4.80 -5.47
C ILE A 104 -0.92 -4.62 -6.91
N GLY A 105 -2.17 -5.00 -7.19
CA GLY A 105 -2.75 -4.97 -8.54
C GLY A 105 -2.28 -6.10 -9.48
N THR A 106 -1.54 -7.09 -8.95
CA THR A 106 -1.07 -8.27 -9.71
C THR A 106 -1.28 -9.56 -8.92
N THR A 107 -1.58 -10.65 -9.63
CA THR A 107 -1.68 -12.01 -9.07
C THR A 107 -0.36 -12.79 -9.17
N GLY A 108 0.60 -12.30 -9.94
CA GLY A 108 1.92 -12.91 -10.15
C GLY A 108 3.05 -11.95 -9.77
N PRO A 109 3.30 -11.68 -8.48
CA PRO A 109 4.38 -10.80 -8.08
C PRO A 109 5.76 -11.42 -8.37
N LEU A 110 6.57 -10.76 -9.20
CA LEU A 110 7.89 -11.25 -9.64
C LEU A 110 9.03 -10.87 -8.69
N THR A 111 8.82 -9.86 -7.86
CA THR A 111 9.78 -9.30 -6.90
C THR A 111 9.11 -9.10 -5.54
N LYS A 112 9.91 -8.84 -4.49
CA LYS A 112 9.41 -8.75 -3.10
C LYS A 112 8.23 -7.80 -2.91
N LEU A 113 8.25 -6.67 -3.62
CA LEU A 113 7.12 -5.78 -3.81
C LEU A 113 6.93 -5.58 -5.31
N HIS A 114 5.81 -6.03 -5.85
CA HIS A 114 5.44 -5.84 -7.24
C HIS A 114 4.13 -5.04 -7.29
N VAL A 115 4.23 -3.76 -7.67
CA VAL A 115 3.08 -2.90 -7.92
C VAL A 115 2.86 -2.84 -9.43
N ALA A 116 1.71 -3.31 -9.88
CA ALA A 116 1.37 -3.31 -11.30
C ALA A 116 -0.11 -2.94 -11.49
N ALA A 117 -0.37 -2.07 -12.45
CA ALA A 117 -1.71 -1.69 -12.89
C ALA A 117 -1.62 -1.13 -14.31
N GLY A 118 -2.74 -1.04 -15.02
CA GLY A 118 -2.81 -0.29 -16.28
C GLY A 118 -2.64 1.22 -16.06
N GLY A 119 -2.22 1.94 -17.10
CA GLY A 119 -1.95 3.38 -17.01
C GLY A 119 -0.57 3.66 -16.44
N SER A 120 -0.50 4.42 -15.36
CA SER A 120 0.77 4.88 -14.78
C SER A 120 0.87 4.52 -13.29
N PRO A 121 1.12 3.24 -12.92
CA PRO A 121 1.22 2.83 -11.53
C PRO A 121 2.35 3.57 -10.80
N GLU A 122 2.12 3.86 -9.53
CA GLU A 122 2.93 4.82 -8.76
C GLU A 122 3.11 4.36 -7.31
N ILE A 123 4.28 4.66 -6.76
CA ILE A 123 4.56 4.60 -5.33
C ILE A 123 4.93 6.01 -4.87
N SER A 124 4.19 6.57 -3.92
CA SER A 124 4.37 7.93 -3.43
C SER A 124 4.89 8.00 -2.00
N ILE A 125 5.72 8.99 -1.71
CA ILE A 125 6.15 9.40 -0.38
C ILE A 125 5.73 10.85 -0.19
N GLU A 126 5.03 11.15 0.91
CA GLU A 126 4.53 12.48 1.21
C GLU A 126 5.00 12.94 2.58
N GLY A 127 5.71 14.07 2.62
CA GLY A 127 5.94 14.80 3.86
C GLY A 127 4.76 15.72 4.13
N THR A 128 4.17 15.64 5.31
CA THR A 128 2.99 16.43 5.71
C THR A 128 3.35 17.71 6.48
N ASP A 129 4.58 17.83 6.98
CA ASP A 129 5.07 19.04 7.65
C ASP A 129 5.42 20.12 6.62
N ALA A 130 5.10 21.38 6.92
CA ALA A 130 5.34 22.51 6.01
C ALA A 130 6.84 22.62 5.61
N PRO A 131 7.17 22.80 4.32
CA PRO A 131 6.26 23.15 3.21
C PRO A 131 5.48 21.98 2.58
N GLY A 132 5.66 20.74 3.04
CA GLY A 132 4.97 19.54 2.58
C GLY A 132 5.30 19.19 1.13
N ARG A 133 5.68 17.94 0.85
CA ARG A 133 5.97 17.53 -0.53
C ARG A 133 5.61 16.09 -0.76
N ARG A 134 4.87 15.83 -1.85
CA ARG A 134 4.60 14.50 -2.37
C ARG A 134 5.53 14.20 -3.53
N TRP A 135 6.37 13.20 -3.35
CA TRP A 135 7.26 12.64 -4.35
C TRP A 135 6.74 11.29 -4.80
N SER A 136 7.00 10.92 -6.06
CA SER A 136 6.59 9.63 -6.57
C SER A 136 7.61 8.98 -7.49
N LEU A 137 7.65 7.65 -7.42
CA LEU A 137 8.26 6.79 -8.42
C LEU A 137 7.14 6.22 -9.29
N GLN A 138 7.26 6.36 -10.60
CA GLN A 138 6.22 5.94 -11.54
C GLN A 138 6.84 5.32 -12.79
N THR A 139 6.15 4.35 -13.38
CA THR A 139 6.23 4.09 -14.82
C THR A 139 5.03 4.74 -15.49
N ASP A 140 5.24 5.59 -16.49
CA ASP A 140 4.12 6.17 -17.23
C ASP A 140 3.52 5.16 -18.23
N SER A 141 2.45 5.58 -18.90
CA SER A 141 1.76 4.78 -19.91
C SER A 141 2.59 4.50 -21.17
N ALA A 142 3.70 5.22 -21.38
CA ALA A 142 4.67 4.97 -22.45
C ALA A 142 5.82 4.05 -22.01
N GLY A 143 5.83 3.61 -20.74
CA GLY A 143 6.87 2.75 -20.16
C GLY A 143 8.11 3.50 -19.65
N SER A 144 8.06 4.84 -19.59
CA SER A 144 9.16 5.65 -19.08
C SER A 144 9.15 5.66 -17.55
N PHE A 145 10.33 5.55 -16.94
CA PHE A 145 10.47 5.65 -15.49
C PHE A 145 10.64 7.11 -15.06
N GLN A 146 9.95 7.53 -14.00
CA GLN A 146 9.87 8.93 -13.60
C GLN A 146 10.02 9.12 -12.08
N ILE A 147 10.74 10.17 -11.69
CA ILE A 147 10.73 10.73 -10.33
C ILE A 147 10.00 12.07 -10.40
N ILE A 148 8.85 12.15 -9.75
CA ILE A 148 7.90 13.26 -9.91
C ILE A 148 7.73 13.98 -8.59
N ASP A 149 7.88 15.31 -8.62
CA ASP A 149 7.39 16.19 -7.56
C ASP A 149 5.91 16.47 -7.87
N ARG A 150 5.03 15.68 -7.25
CA ARG A 150 3.58 15.77 -7.47
C ARG A 150 2.97 17.02 -6.85
N THR A 151 3.63 17.64 -5.87
CA THR A 151 3.21 18.92 -5.31
C THR A 151 3.48 20.05 -6.29
N ALA A 152 4.63 20.04 -6.97
CA ALA A 152 4.97 21.02 -8.00
C ALA A 152 4.38 20.68 -9.39
N GLY A 153 3.89 19.46 -9.60
CA GLY A 153 3.41 18.99 -10.91
C GLY A 153 4.54 18.80 -11.94
N LEU A 154 5.77 18.52 -11.47
CA LEU A 154 6.96 18.47 -12.34
C LEU A 154 7.68 17.13 -12.26
N ASN A 155 8.07 16.61 -13.43
CA ASN A 155 9.05 15.54 -13.53
C ASN A 155 10.44 16.08 -13.25
N ARG A 156 11.07 15.59 -12.18
CA ARG A 156 12.40 16.04 -11.76
C ARG A 156 13.49 15.18 -12.39
N MET A 157 13.20 13.89 -12.56
CA MET A 157 14.03 12.96 -13.32
C MET A 157 13.14 12.08 -14.18
N PHE A 158 13.55 11.84 -15.42
CA PHE A 158 12.78 11.11 -16.42
C PHE A 158 13.72 10.17 -17.19
N PHE A 159 13.30 8.93 -17.39
CA PHE A 159 14.05 7.93 -18.15
C PHE A 159 13.16 7.40 -19.27
N THR A 160 13.53 7.66 -20.51
CA THR A 160 12.81 7.10 -21.66
C THR A 160 13.04 5.60 -21.75
N THR A 161 12.16 4.88 -22.47
CA THR A 161 12.38 3.48 -22.83
C THR A 161 13.61 3.25 -23.72
N ALA A 162 14.11 4.31 -24.38
CA ALA A 162 15.37 4.29 -25.13
C ALA A 162 16.63 4.48 -24.25
N GLY A 163 16.44 4.63 -22.93
CA GLY A 163 17.52 4.80 -21.95
C GLY A 163 18.09 6.22 -21.87
N ASN A 164 17.40 7.22 -22.41
CA ASN A 164 17.82 8.62 -22.30
C ASN A 164 17.29 9.22 -20.99
N VAL A 165 18.14 9.99 -20.30
CA VAL A 165 17.84 10.60 -18.99
C VAL A 165 17.58 12.09 -19.15
N GLY A 166 16.45 12.56 -18.64
CA GLY A 166 16.13 13.98 -18.49
C GLY A 166 16.17 14.39 -17.01
N ILE A 167 16.85 15.49 -16.70
CA ILE A 167 16.81 16.16 -15.39
C ILE A 167 16.14 17.52 -15.59
N GLY A 168 14.97 17.70 -14.97
CA GLY A 168 14.15 18.91 -15.17
C GLY A 168 13.53 19.03 -16.58
N THR A 169 13.56 17.96 -17.38
CA THR A 169 12.88 17.84 -18.68
C THR A 169 12.32 16.42 -18.84
N THR A 170 11.20 16.29 -19.56
CA THR A 170 10.56 15.01 -19.90
C THR A 170 10.87 14.55 -21.32
N ASN A 171 11.64 15.33 -22.09
CA ASN A 171 11.90 15.06 -23.50
C ASN A 171 13.40 15.20 -23.82
N PRO A 172 14.26 14.38 -23.19
CA PRO A 172 15.71 14.49 -23.39
C PRO A 172 16.09 14.31 -24.87
N GLY A 173 16.86 15.25 -25.42
CA GLY A 173 17.33 15.23 -26.81
C GLY A 173 16.46 15.98 -27.83
N ASN A 174 15.32 16.53 -27.41
CA ASN A 174 14.44 17.37 -28.24
C ASN A 174 14.38 18.82 -27.75
N ASN A 175 15.30 19.23 -26.88
CA ASN A 175 15.36 20.59 -26.36
C ASN A 175 16.09 21.52 -27.34
N TRP A 176 15.47 22.65 -27.67
CA TRP A 176 16.13 23.72 -28.42
C TRP A 176 17.25 24.34 -27.58
N PRO A 177 18.43 24.69 -28.14
CA PRO A 177 18.78 24.72 -29.57
C PRO A 177 19.44 23.46 -30.13
N VAL A 178 19.69 22.43 -29.32
CA VAL A 178 20.35 21.20 -29.77
C VAL A 178 19.38 20.04 -29.68
N SER A 179 18.64 19.79 -30.77
CA SER A 179 17.94 18.52 -30.91
C SER A 179 18.92 17.48 -31.42
N ASN A 180 19.15 16.44 -30.63
CA ASN A 180 19.87 15.26 -31.07
C ASN A 180 19.25 14.02 -30.41
N SER A 181 18.87 13.04 -31.23
CA SER A 181 18.25 11.79 -30.77
C SER A 181 19.23 10.87 -30.01
N GLU A 182 20.52 11.21 -30.03
CA GLU A 182 21.58 10.49 -29.34
C GLU A 182 21.80 10.96 -27.89
N THR A 183 21.11 12.02 -27.44
CA THR A 183 21.31 12.61 -26.10
C THR A 183 20.97 11.58 -25.04
N LYS A 184 22.00 11.08 -24.35
CA LYS A 184 21.83 10.16 -23.23
C LYS A 184 21.50 10.84 -21.91
N LEU A 185 21.91 12.11 -21.76
CA LEU A 185 21.62 12.93 -20.59
C LEU A 185 21.34 14.37 -21.01
N ASP A 186 20.13 14.84 -20.73
CA ASP A 186 19.67 16.22 -20.95
C ASP A 186 19.33 16.85 -19.60
N VAL A 187 19.88 18.03 -19.32
CA VAL A 187 19.69 18.74 -18.05
C VAL A 187 19.15 20.14 -18.33
N ASN A 188 17.94 20.40 -17.88
CA ASN A 188 17.33 21.71 -17.90
C ASN A 188 17.76 22.51 -16.65
N GLY A 189 18.94 23.13 -16.73
CA GLY A 189 19.51 23.95 -15.65
C GLY A 189 21.03 24.03 -15.70
N GLU A 190 21.62 24.79 -14.78
CA GLU A 190 23.08 24.88 -14.65
C GLU A 190 23.67 23.57 -14.10
N ILE A 191 24.65 23.02 -14.82
CA ILE A 191 25.46 21.88 -14.36
C ILE A 191 26.74 22.41 -13.74
N ARG A 192 26.93 22.18 -12.43
CA ARG A 192 28.21 22.43 -11.76
C ARG A 192 29.12 21.20 -11.88
N GLY A 193 29.69 21.01 -13.07
CA GLY A 193 30.60 19.90 -13.37
C GLY A 193 31.92 20.38 -13.99
N LYS A 194 33.03 19.68 -13.69
CA LYS A 194 34.30 19.86 -14.41
C LYS A 194 34.12 19.28 -15.81
N LYS A 195 33.94 20.15 -16.79
CA LYS A 195 33.67 19.81 -18.20
C LYS A 195 34.75 18.87 -18.75
N VAL A 196 34.40 17.62 -19.09
CA VAL A 196 35.21 16.77 -19.97
C VAL A 196 34.53 16.81 -21.32
N PHE A 197 34.93 17.76 -22.17
CA PHE A 197 34.64 17.61 -23.59
C PHE A 197 35.62 16.58 -24.14
N ASN A 198 35.14 15.40 -24.53
CA ASN A 198 35.84 14.67 -25.58
C ASN A 198 35.54 15.41 -26.87
N ALA A 199 36.38 16.40 -27.19
CA ALA A 199 36.45 16.90 -28.54
C ALA A 199 36.98 15.77 -29.43
N VAL A 200 36.09 15.05 -30.09
CA VAL A 200 36.42 14.39 -31.35
C VAL A 200 35.56 15.04 -32.41
N TYR A 201 36.02 16.20 -32.87
CA TYR A 201 35.85 16.57 -34.27
C TYR A 201 37.26 16.62 -34.84
N ALA A 202 37.65 15.53 -35.49
CA ALA A 202 38.67 15.57 -36.52
C ALA A 202 38.00 15.09 -37.81
N PRO A 203 38.14 15.83 -38.94
CA PRO A 203 37.99 15.21 -40.24
C PRO A 203 39.05 14.13 -40.47
#